data_AF-A0A5N9G5K8-F1
#
_entry.id   AF-A0A5N9G5K8-F1
#
_cell.length_a   1.000
_cell.length_b   1.000
_cell.length_c   1.000
_cell.angle_alpha   90.00
_cell.angle_beta   90.00
_cell.angle_gamma   90.00
#
_symmetry.space_group_name_H-M   'P 1'
#
loop_
_entity.id
_entity.type
_entity.pdbx_description
1 polymer ?
#
loop_
_entity_poly.entity_id
_entity_poly.type
_entity_poly.pdbx_seq_one_letter_code
_entity_poly.pdbx_strand_id
1 'polypeptide(L)'
;MSEMLRGVKVLELANWVAAPSACAMLADMGAVVIKVEPPETGDAVRSLSISTKGFGTHSDGLNVVFEQLNRGKQSMGINLRVDEGREAVRRLSAEVDVMVTNLTPHRQQRYGLSYEDIVAVNPRIVYVNLTGYGMDGPERDRSGFDYAAFWARSGIMATLGEQGEPPVQQRPGFGDQTTSLAVVAAVGMALFERERSGKGQQIDCALLHTALWAVAPDVVASSRDKAPMPRNDRARAANALFNFYETKDGKWVQLVMIQSDRFWTGFCRALEIEHLTDDPRFVSHVARTENGAALLRIVTDRI
;
A
#
# COMPACT_ATOMS: atom_id res chain seq x y z
N MET A 1 15.32 11.42 -15.54
CA MET A 1 14.05 10.75 -15.18
C MET A 1 13.15 10.76 -16.41
N SER A 2 12.33 9.73 -16.62
CA SER A 2 11.52 9.64 -17.83
C SER A 2 10.37 10.65 -17.80
N GLU A 3 10.29 11.53 -18.80
CA GLU A 3 9.21 12.52 -18.99
C GLU A 3 7.92 11.89 -19.56
N MET A 4 7.52 10.70 -19.07
CA MET A 4 6.41 9.92 -19.65
C MET A 4 5.06 10.64 -19.56
N LEU A 5 4.87 11.50 -18.57
CA LEU A 5 3.66 12.28 -18.35
C LEU A 5 3.86 13.77 -18.67
N ARG A 6 4.88 14.12 -19.46
CA ARG A 6 5.06 15.51 -19.87
C ARG A 6 3.83 16.01 -20.62
N GLY A 7 3.38 17.19 -20.22
CA GLY A 7 2.17 17.81 -20.74
C GLY A 7 0.89 17.43 -19.99
N VAL A 8 0.93 16.41 -19.13
CA VAL A 8 -0.19 16.06 -18.24
C VAL A 8 -0.23 17.02 -17.06
N LYS A 9 -1.40 17.58 -16.77
CA LYS A 9 -1.66 18.38 -15.57
C LYS A 9 -2.53 17.62 -14.58
N VAL A 10 -2.15 17.64 -13.31
CA VAL A 10 -2.84 16.94 -12.22
C VAL A 10 -3.26 17.95 -11.17
N LEU A 11 -4.53 17.92 -10.76
CA LEU A 11 -5.04 18.64 -9.61
C LEU A 11 -5.18 17.67 -8.43
N GLU A 12 -4.35 17.82 -7.42
CA GLU A 12 -4.41 17.04 -6.19
C GLU A 12 -5.25 17.79 -5.15
N LEU A 13 -6.46 17.27 -4.89
CA LEU A 13 -7.32 17.69 -3.80
C LEU A 13 -7.34 16.61 -2.71
N ALA A 14 -6.18 16.35 -2.13
CA ALA A 14 -6.02 15.31 -1.13
C ALA A 14 -5.02 15.72 -0.05
N ASN A 15 -5.21 15.15 1.15
CA ASN A 15 -4.28 15.29 2.28
C ASN A 15 -3.72 13.94 2.70
N TRP A 16 -2.76 13.92 3.63
CA TRP A 16 -2.15 12.71 4.19
C TRP A 16 -1.17 12.02 3.23
N VAL A 17 -1.27 10.69 3.05
CA VAL A 17 -0.16 9.89 2.50
C VAL A 17 -0.51 9.27 1.15
N ALA A 18 -1.59 8.48 1.03
CA ALA A 18 -1.82 7.64 -0.15
C ALA A 18 -1.95 8.42 -1.46
N ALA A 19 -2.88 9.39 -1.52
CA ALA A 19 -3.10 10.18 -2.74
C ALA A 19 -1.93 11.14 -3.02
N PRO A 20 -1.37 11.84 -2.01
CA PRO A 20 -0.16 12.64 -2.20
C PRO A 20 1.03 11.82 -2.71
N SER A 21 1.25 10.60 -2.23
CA SER A 21 2.33 9.72 -2.72
C SER A 21 2.17 9.38 -4.21
N ALA A 22 0.95 9.06 -4.64
CA ALA A 22 0.67 8.81 -6.06
C ALA A 22 0.98 10.05 -6.91
N CYS A 23 0.55 11.22 -6.46
CA CYS A 23 0.78 12.46 -7.17
C CYS A 23 2.26 12.87 -7.20
N ALA A 24 3.05 12.58 -6.16
CA ALA A 24 4.50 12.78 -6.20
C ALA A 24 5.16 11.89 -7.26
N MET A 25 4.72 10.64 -7.40
CA MET A 25 5.20 9.77 -8.48
C MET A 25 4.81 10.29 -9.86
N LEU A 26 3.59 10.81 -10.03
CA LEU A 26 3.16 11.44 -11.28
C LEU A 26 4.04 12.67 -11.62
N ALA A 27 4.40 13.47 -10.62
CA ALA A 27 5.33 14.59 -10.77
C ALA A 27 6.73 14.13 -11.20
N ASP A 28 7.27 13.08 -10.56
CA ASP A 28 8.57 12.49 -10.94
C ASP A 28 8.58 11.95 -12.38
N MET A 29 7.41 11.53 -12.89
CA MET A 29 7.21 11.08 -14.28
C MET A 29 6.98 12.24 -15.26
N GLY A 30 7.04 13.50 -14.80
CA GLY A 30 6.99 14.70 -15.64
C GLY A 30 5.63 15.40 -15.71
N ALA A 31 4.63 14.97 -14.93
CA ALA A 31 3.35 15.68 -14.85
C ALA A 31 3.51 16.99 -14.06
N VAL A 32 2.75 18.02 -14.42
CA VAL A 32 2.60 19.22 -13.59
C VAL A 32 1.52 18.95 -12.54
N VAL A 33 1.91 18.91 -11.27
CA VAL A 33 1.00 18.60 -10.16
C VAL A 33 0.74 19.83 -9.32
N ILE A 34 -0.52 20.22 -9.21
CA ILE A 34 -1.00 21.34 -8.39
C ILE A 34 -1.73 20.74 -7.20
N LYS A 35 -1.15 20.89 -6.01
CA LYS A 35 -1.76 20.49 -4.74
C LYS A 35 -2.58 21.64 -4.17
N VAL A 36 -3.86 21.38 -3.96
CA VAL A 36 -4.77 22.30 -3.28
C VAL A 36 -4.79 21.98 -1.80
N GLU A 37 -4.43 22.95 -0.98
CA GLU A 37 -4.35 22.80 0.48
C GLU A 37 -5.23 23.84 1.19
N PRO A 38 -5.69 23.58 2.44
CA PRO A 38 -6.27 24.61 3.26
C PRO A 38 -5.26 25.76 3.46
N PRO A 39 -5.65 27.04 3.26
CA PRO A 39 -4.70 28.15 3.20
C PRO A 39 -4.01 28.44 4.54
N GLU A 40 -4.67 28.16 5.66
CA GLU A 40 -4.15 28.46 7.00
C GLU A 40 -3.32 27.32 7.58
N THR A 41 -3.74 26.07 7.35
CA THR A 41 -3.12 24.91 8.01
C THR A 41 -2.23 24.09 7.08
N GLY A 42 -2.41 24.22 5.75
CA GLY A 42 -1.86 23.29 4.77
C GLY A 42 -2.36 21.85 4.96
N ASP A 43 -1.66 20.91 4.32
CA ASP A 43 -1.81 19.48 4.56
C ASP A 43 -1.49 19.13 6.02
N ALA A 44 -2.32 18.28 6.64
CA ALA A 44 -2.16 17.84 8.02
C ALA A 44 -0.79 17.21 8.30
N VAL A 45 -0.15 16.60 7.31
CA VAL A 45 1.20 16.03 7.45
C VAL A 45 2.26 17.08 7.77
N ARG A 46 2.07 18.35 7.37
CA ARG A 46 3.00 19.44 7.69
C ARG A 46 3.13 19.66 9.20
N SER A 47 2.05 19.44 9.95
CA SER A 47 1.98 19.60 11.40
C SER A 47 2.35 18.34 12.18
N LEU A 48 2.64 17.22 11.51
CA LEU A 48 3.06 15.99 12.18
C LEU A 48 4.51 16.12 12.65
N SER A 49 4.68 16.56 13.89
CA SER A 49 5.92 16.34 14.65
C SER A 49 5.93 14.89 15.16
N ILE A 50 6.22 13.93 14.28
CA ILE A 50 6.59 12.61 14.76
C ILE A 50 8.01 12.81 15.35
N SER A 51 8.24 12.40 16.59
CA SER A 51 9.47 12.80 17.32
C SER A 51 10.23 11.61 17.89
N THR A 52 9.89 10.38 17.51
CA THR A 52 10.43 9.19 18.20
C THR A 52 11.16 8.20 17.31
N LYS A 53 11.18 8.35 15.97
CA LYS A 53 11.85 7.38 15.06
C LYS A 53 12.45 7.98 13.78
N GLY A 54 12.84 9.27 13.78
CA GLY A 54 13.40 9.96 12.60
C GLY A 54 12.38 10.34 11.51
N PHE A 55 11.11 10.01 11.71
CA PHE A 55 9.99 10.65 11.01
C PHE A 55 9.67 11.90 11.82
N GLY A 56 9.65 13.09 11.22
CA GLY A 56 9.39 14.35 11.92
C GLY A 56 9.92 15.57 11.20
N THR A 57 9.60 16.75 11.73
CA THR A 57 10.29 17.99 11.37
C THR A 57 11.65 18.00 12.06
N HIS A 58 12.72 17.98 11.27
CA HIS A 58 14.09 18.06 11.76
C HIS A 58 14.38 19.47 12.30
N SER A 59 15.48 19.61 13.03
CA SER A 59 15.88 20.88 13.68
C SER A 59 16.10 22.03 12.68
N ASP A 60 16.34 21.73 11.42
CA ASP A 60 16.47 22.67 10.30
C ASP A 60 15.12 23.05 9.67
N GLY A 61 14.00 22.55 10.20
CA GLY A 61 12.65 22.80 9.69
C GLY A 61 12.21 21.83 8.59
N LEU A 62 13.04 20.86 8.19
CA LEU A 62 12.71 19.89 7.15
C LEU A 62 11.71 18.84 7.67
N ASN A 63 10.50 18.81 7.11
CA ASN A 63 9.55 17.73 7.37
C ASN A 63 9.72 16.62 6.33
N VAL A 64 10.52 15.60 6.65
CA VAL A 64 10.89 14.52 5.71
C VAL A 64 9.68 13.77 5.14
N VAL A 65 8.60 13.68 5.90
CA VAL A 65 7.36 13.03 5.44
C VAL A 65 6.68 13.92 4.42
N PHE A 66 6.51 15.21 4.71
CA PHE A 66 5.93 16.15 3.76
C PHE A 66 6.74 16.21 2.46
N GLU A 67 8.06 16.32 2.56
CA GLU A 67 8.97 16.38 1.40
C GLU A 67 8.89 15.13 0.54
N GLN A 68 8.94 13.94 1.16
CA GLN A 68 8.76 12.69 0.43
C GLN A 68 7.43 12.68 -0.33
N LEU A 69 6.34 13.08 0.32
CA LEU A 69 5.00 12.97 -0.25
C LEU A 69 4.66 14.06 -1.25
N ASN A 70 5.40 15.18 -1.28
CA ASN A 70 5.01 16.38 -2.03
C ASN A 70 6.13 16.99 -2.90
N ARG A 71 7.28 16.32 -3.01
CA ARG A 71 8.34 16.69 -3.97
C ARG A 71 7.77 16.94 -5.37
N GLY A 72 8.33 17.94 -6.05
CA GLY A 72 7.98 18.29 -7.44
C GLY A 72 6.61 18.97 -7.64
N LYS A 73 5.78 19.10 -6.60
CA LYS A 73 4.44 19.70 -6.70
C LYS A 73 4.48 21.21 -6.52
N GLN A 74 3.52 21.87 -7.15
CA GLN A 74 3.16 23.26 -6.85
C GLN A 74 2.05 23.25 -5.78
N SER A 75 2.10 24.16 -4.80
CA SER A 75 1.09 24.26 -3.74
C SER A 75 0.24 25.51 -3.93
N MET A 76 -1.06 25.39 -3.68
CA MET A 76 -2.03 26.47 -3.76
C MET A 76 -3.04 26.38 -2.61
N GLY A 77 -3.16 27.46 -1.83
CA GLY A 77 -4.11 27.54 -0.73
C GLY A 77 -5.52 27.90 -1.19
N ILE A 78 -6.49 26.99 -1.04
CA ILE A 78 -7.91 27.26 -1.37
C ILE A 78 -8.81 26.81 -0.23
N ASN A 79 -9.68 27.70 0.24
CA ASN A 79 -10.67 27.39 1.26
C ASN A 79 -11.96 26.83 0.64
N LEU A 80 -12.16 25.50 0.68
CA LEU A 80 -13.38 24.86 0.18
C LEU A 80 -14.65 25.15 0.99
N ARG A 81 -14.55 25.84 2.13
CA ARG A 81 -15.72 26.16 2.96
C ARG A 81 -16.54 27.33 2.40
N VAL A 82 -15.99 28.08 1.45
CA VAL A 82 -16.65 29.22 0.79
C VAL A 82 -16.91 28.90 -0.68
N ASP A 83 -17.91 29.54 -1.27
CA ASP A 83 -18.35 29.28 -2.65
C ASP A 83 -17.26 29.59 -3.67
N GLU A 84 -16.54 30.68 -3.47
CA GLU A 84 -15.45 31.13 -4.34
C GLU A 84 -14.31 30.10 -4.38
N GLY A 85 -14.04 29.43 -3.26
CA GLY A 85 -13.02 28.38 -3.20
C GLY A 85 -13.44 27.11 -3.94
N ARG A 86 -14.72 26.72 -3.81
CA ARG A 86 -15.27 25.60 -4.58
C ARG A 86 -15.28 25.89 -6.08
N GLU A 87 -15.63 27.12 -6.45
CA GLU A 87 -15.62 27.58 -7.84
C GLU A 87 -14.20 27.65 -8.42
N ALA A 88 -13.23 28.11 -7.64
CA ALA A 88 -11.83 28.09 -8.04
C ALA A 88 -11.36 26.66 -8.39
N VAL A 89 -11.73 25.66 -7.57
CA VAL A 89 -11.41 24.26 -7.88
C VAL A 89 -12.09 23.78 -9.15
N ARG A 90 -13.38 24.05 -9.35
CA ARG A 90 -14.07 23.67 -10.60
C ARG A 90 -13.43 24.28 -11.84
N ARG A 91 -13.04 25.56 -11.78
CA ARG A 91 -12.32 26.25 -12.86
C ARG A 91 -10.97 25.61 -13.15
N LEU A 92 -10.21 25.25 -12.11
CA LEU A 92 -8.95 24.52 -12.28
C LEU A 92 -9.18 23.14 -12.89
N SER A 93 -10.22 22.44 -12.46
CA SER A 93 -10.59 21.13 -13.00
C SER A 93 -10.93 21.16 -14.49
N ALA A 94 -11.36 22.31 -15.03
CA ALA A 94 -11.57 22.50 -16.47
C ALA A 94 -10.26 22.52 -17.29
N GLU A 95 -9.11 22.75 -16.65
CA GLU A 95 -7.82 22.96 -17.31
C GLU A 95 -6.80 21.83 -17.07
N VAL A 96 -7.17 20.79 -16.33
CA VAL A 96 -6.30 19.66 -15.99
C VAL A 96 -6.76 18.36 -16.63
N ASP A 97 -5.84 17.39 -16.69
CA ASP A 97 -6.10 16.06 -17.23
C ASP A 97 -6.60 15.08 -16.19
N VAL A 98 -6.11 15.22 -14.96
CA VAL A 98 -6.37 14.30 -13.86
C VAL A 98 -6.74 15.12 -12.61
N MET A 99 -7.78 14.71 -11.90
CA MET A 99 -8.05 15.17 -10.55
C MET A 99 -7.94 13.98 -9.60
N VAL A 100 -7.19 14.14 -8.51
CA VAL A 100 -7.04 13.11 -7.47
C VAL A 100 -7.57 13.64 -6.15
N THR A 101 -8.52 12.93 -5.55
CA THR A 101 -9.12 13.32 -4.27
C THR A 101 -9.22 12.14 -3.30
N ASN A 102 -9.13 12.45 -2.01
CA ASN A 102 -9.47 11.51 -0.93
C ASN A 102 -10.66 11.99 -0.07
N LEU A 103 -11.46 12.91 -0.61
CA LEU A 103 -12.74 13.27 -0.01
C LEU A 103 -13.70 12.07 -0.07
N THR A 104 -14.40 11.79 1.02
CA THR A 104 -15.48 10.80 1.01
C THR A 104 -16.64 11.26 0.11
N PRO A 105 -17.51 10.36 -0.38
CA PRO A 105 -18.65 10.72 -1.22
C PRO A 105 -19.49 11.86 -0.64
N HIS A 106 -19.85 11.79 0.64
CA HIS A 106 -20.58 12.85 1.33
C HIS A 106 -19.84 14.21 1.30
N ARG A 107 -18.51 14.21 1.43
CA ARG A 107 -17.73 15.46 1.37
C ARG A 107 -17.64 16.00 -0.06
N GLN A 108 -17.55 15.14 -1.06
CA GLN A 108 -17.59 15.56 -2.47
C GLN A 108 -18.91 16.26 -2.78
N GLN A 109 -20.05 15.64 -2.41
CA GLN A 109 -21.37 16.24 -2.56
C GLN A 109 -21.49 17.57 -1.79
N ARG A 110 -21.04 17.60 -0.53
CA ARG A 110 -21.05 18.82 0.30
C ARG A 110 -20.29 19.98 -0.35
N TYR A 111 -19.20 19.69 -1.06
CA TYR A 111 -18.39 20.71 -1.71
C TYR A 111 -18.75 20.96 -3.18
N GLY A 112 -19.72 20.23 -3.76
CA GLY A 112 -20.04 20.34 -5.19
C GLY A 112 -18.82 20.04 -6.06
N LEU A 113 -18.12 18.95 -5.70
CA LEU A 113 -16.91 18.45 -6.34
C LEU A 113 -17.01 16.94 -6.53
N SER A 114 -18.20 16.39 -6.80
CA SER A 114 -18.33 14.99 -7.20
C SER A 114 -17.80 14.77 -8.62
N TYR A 115 -17.68 13.51 -9.05
CA TYR A 115 -17.31 13.23 -10.44
C TYR A 115 -18.28 13.89 -11.43
N GLU A 116 -19.58 13.87 -11.14
CA GLU A 116 -20.62 14.49 -11.95
C GLU A 116 -20.45 16.01 -12.06
N ASP A 117 -20.11 16.68 -10.95
CA ASP A 117 -19.85 18.12 -10.94
C ASP A 117 -18.63 18.48 -11.80
N ILE A 118 -17.59 17.64 -11.75
CA ILE A 118 -16.32 17.89 -12.44
C ILE A 118 -16.38 17.50 -13.93
N VAL A 119 -17.05 16.40 -14.27
CA VAL A 119 -17.20 15.97 -15.68
C VAL A 119 -18.08 16.94 -16.48
N ALA A 120 -19.00 17.66 -15.82
CA ALA A 120 -19.81 18.70 -16.42
C ALA A 120 -18.98 19.87 -16.97
N VAL A 121 -17.85 20.19 -16.31
CA VAL A 121 -16.92 21.23 -16.78
C VAL A 121 -15.74 20.66 -17.58
N ASN A 122 -15.44 19.37 -17.43
CA ASN A 122 -14.38 18.68 -18.17
C ASN A 122 -14.72 17.22 -18.50
N PRO A 123 -15.32 16.94 -19.67
CA PRO A 123 -15.66 15.57 -20.09
C PRO A 123 -14.46 14.64 -20.33
N ARG A 124 -13.24 15.18 -20.36
CA ARG A 124 -11.99 14.46 -20.62
C ARG A 124 -11.19 14.13 -19.35
N ILE A 125 -11.71 14.50 -18.18
CA ILE A 125 -10.99 14.35 -16.91
C ILE A 125 -10.89 12.89 -16.46
N VAL A 126 -9.70 12.47 -16.04
CA VAL A 126 -9.54 11.26 -15.24
C VAL A 126 -9.73 11.65 -13.78
N TYR A 127 -10.81 11.21 -13.16
CA TYR A 127 -11.17 11.59 -11.79
C TYR A 127 -10.94 10.43 -10.83
N VAL A 128 -9.95 10.55 -9.95
CA VAL A 128 -9.53 9.51 -9.02
C VAL A 128 -10.08 9.77 -7.62
N ASN A 129 -10.79 8.79 -7.10
CA ASN A 129 -11.13 8.67 -5.69
C ASN A 129 -10.15 7.71 -5.03
N LEU A 130 -9.50 8.15 -3.97
CA LEU A 130 -8.70 7.28 -3.11
C LEU A 130 -9.24 7.38 -1.68
N THR A 131 -10.06 6.43 -1.27
CA THR A 131 -10.67 6.41 0.07
C THR A 131 -10.25 5.17 0.86
N GLY A 132 -10.67 5.08 2.13
CA GLY A 132 -10.38 3.90 2.94
C GLY A 132 -11.12 2.65 2.49
N TYR A 133 -12.40 2.81 2.14
CA TYR A 133 -13.36 1.70 2.00
C TYR A 133 -14.07 1.68 0.63
N GLY A 134 -13.67 2.54 -0.31
CA GLY A 134 -14.29 2.66 -1.63
C GLY A 134 -15.43 3.68 -1.66
N MET A 135 -16.05 3.81 -2.83
CA MET A 135 -17.18 4.73 -3.07
C MET A 135 -18.55 4.09 -2.81
N ASP A 136 -18.59 2.76 -2.63
CA ASP A 136 -19.80 1.96 -2.46
C ASP A 136 -19.87 1.26 -1.09
N GLY A 137 -21.08 0.79 -0.77
CA GLY A 137 -21.33 0.02 0.45
C GLY A 137 -21.53 0.88 1.71
N PRO A 138 -21.79 0.21 2.87
CA PRO A 138 -22.21 0.89 4.09
C PRO A 138 -21.13 1.77 4.73
N GLU A 139 -19.87 1.64 4.31
CA GLU A 139 -18.73 2.34 4.91
C GLU A 139 -18.08 3.37 4.00
N ARG A 140 -18.67 3.65 2.83
CA ARG A 140 -18.14 4.62 1.87
C ARG A 140 -17.88 6.01 2.47
N ASP A 141 -18.66 6.40 3.48
CA ASP A 141 -18.52 7.69 4.17
C ASP A 141 -17.68 7.63 5.45
N ARG A 142 -17.19 6.44 5.82
CA ARG A 142 -16.33 6.25 6.98
C ARG A 142 -14.92 6.72 6.66
N SER A 143 -14.34 7.52 7.54
CA SER A 143 -12.91 7.85 7.44
C SER A 143 -12.07 6.59 7.61
N GLY A 144 -11.19 6.33 6.66
CA GLY A 144 -10.24 5.22 6.71
C GLY A 144 -8.82 5.73 6.62
N PHE A 145 -7.99 5.22 7.52
CA PHE A 145 -6.55 5.40 7.52
C PHE A 145 -5.89 4.06 7.24
N ASP A 146 -4.64 4.08 6.77
CA ASP A 146 -3.79 2.92 6.54
C ASP A 146 -3.92 1.83 7.62
N TYR A 147 -3.66 2.20 8.88
CA TYR A 147 -3.73 1.28 10.03
C TYR A 147 -5.11 0.67 10.24
N ALA A 148 -6.18 1.40 9.94
CA ALA A 148 -7.54 0.92 10.14
C ALA A 148 -8.04 0.11 8.94
N ALA A 149 -8.01 0.70 7.75
CA ALA A 149 -8.61 0.16 6.55
C ALA A 149 -7.71 -0.86 5.82
N PHE A 150 -6.43 -0.51 5.59
CA PHE A 150 -5.51 -1.41 4.91
C PHE A 150 -5.01 -2.51 5.84
N TRP A 151 -4.60 -2.17 7.06
CA TRP A 151 -3.90 -3.11 7.95
C TRP A 151 -4.85 -3.99 8.77
N ALA A 152 -5.66 -3.37 9.64
CA ALA A 152 -6.50 -4.11 10.57
C ALA A 152 -7.73 -4.73 9.89
N ARG A 153 -8.47 -3.93 9.10
CA ARG A 153 -9.77 -4.35 8.54
C ARG A 153 -9.66 -5.43 7.46
N SER A 154 -8.56 -5.44 6.70
CA SER A 154 -8.31 -6.46 5.68
C SER A 154 -7.94 -7.83 6.24
N GLY A 155 -7.58 -7.89 7.53
CA GLY A 155 -7.08 -9.10 8.19
C GLY A 155 -5.55 -9.25 8.15
N ILE A 156 -4.80 -8.41 7.42
CA ILE A 156 -3.33 -8.48 7.36
C ILE A 156 -2.69 -8.44 8.76
N MET A 157 -3.20 -7.56 9.64
CA MET A 157 -2.72 -7.46 11.02
C MET A 157 -2.83 -8.77 11.79
N ALA A 158 -3.86 -9.58 11.50
CA ALA A 158 -4.12 -10.85 12.19
C ALA A 158 -3.33 -12.03 11.58
N THR A 159 -2.92 -11.95 10.32
CA THR A 159 -2.16 -13.01 9.63
C THR A 159 -0.65 -12.89 9.83
N LEU A 160 -0.15 -11.68 10.15
CA LEU A 160 1.26 -11.44 10.35
C LEU A 160 1.72 -11.59 11.82
N GLY A 161 3.01 -11.88 11.97
CA GLY A 161 3.62 -12.22 13.26
C GLY A 161 3.42 -13.69 13.66
N GLU A 162 4.08 -14.08 14.73
CA GLU A 162 4.09 -15.46 15.23
C GLU A 162 2.76 -15.84 15.89
N GLN A 163 2.35 -17.10 15.73
CA GLN A 163 1.16 -17.63 16.39
C GLN A 163 1.30 -17.55 17.91
N GLY A 164 0.28 -17.03 18.58
CA GLY A 164 0.26 -16.84 20.04
C GLY A 164 0.76 -15.46 20.50
N GLU A 165 1.46 -14.72 19.65
CA GLU A 165 1.93 -13.36 19.98
C GLU A 165 0.87 -12.29 19.67
N PRO A 166 0.94 -11.09 20.28
CA PRO A 166 0.09 -9.96 19.90
C PRO A 166 0.20 -9.62 18.41
N PRO A 167 -0.84 -9.03 17.79
CA PRO A 167 -0.77 -8.61 16.39
C PRO A 167 0.32 -7.55 16.18
N VAL A 168 1.02 -7.65 15.04
CA VAL A 168 2.14 -6.75 14.72
C VAL A 168 1.66 -5.40 14.22
N GLN A 169 2.45 -4.36 14.53
CA GLN A 169 2.26 -3.03 13.97
C GLN A 169 2.98 -2.91 12.64
N GLN A 170 2.31 -2.33 11.64
CA GLN A 170 2.97 -1.94 10.40
C GLN A 170 3.82 -0.68 10.56
N ARG A 171 4.68 -0.46 9.56
CA ARG A 171 5.38 0.82 9.37
C ARG A 171 4.43 1.87 8.80
N PRO A 172 4.68 3.18 9.06
CA PRO A 172 3.81 4.24 8.57
C PRO A 172 3.66 4.24 7.05
N GLY A 173 2.42 4.31 6.57
CA GLY A 173 2.08 4.43 5.15
C GLY A 173 2.32 3.16 4.34
N PHE A 174 2.46 1.99 4.96
CA PHE A 174 2.74 0.74 4.25
C PHE A 174 1.66 0.42 3.20
N GLY A 175 0.40 0.46 3.61
CA GLY A 175 -0.71 0.28 2.69
C GLY A 175 -0.98 1.52 1.83
N ASP A 176 -0.86 2.71 2.39
CA ASP A 176 -1.00 3.98 1.64
C ASP A 176 -0.10 3.99 0.40
N GLN A 177 1.21 3.72 0.57
CA GLN A 177 2.19 3.66 -0.53
C GLN A 177 1.87 2.54 -1.53
N THR A 178 1.42 1.38 -1.03
CA THR A 178 1.00 0.26 -1.89
C THR A 178 -0.20 0.66 -2.77
N THR A 179 -1.20 1.32 -2.18
CA THR A 179 -2.37 1.83 -2.91
C THR A 179 -2.00 2.94 -3.89
N SER A 180 -1.00 3.76 -3.59
CA SER A 180 -0.50 4.78 -4.53
C SER A 180 -0.01 4.17 -5.85
N LEU A 181 0.64 3.01 -5.81
CA LEU A 181 1.10 2.31 -7.02
C LEU A 181 -0.09 1.92 -7.91
N ALA A 182 -1.18 1.43 -7.31
CA ALA A 182 -2.40 1.10 -8.02
C ALA A 182 -3.02 2.33 -8.68
N VAL A 183 -3.01 3.48 -8.00
CA VAL A 183 -3.50 4.75 -8.56
C VAL A 183 -2.64 5.21 -9.75
N VAL A 184 -1.31 5.17 -9.64
CA VAL A 184 -0.41 5.56 -10.75
C VAL A 184 -0.67 4.68 -11.98
N ALA A 185 -0.80 3.37 -11.79
CA ALA A 185 -1.13 2.44 -12.87
C ALA A 185 -2.50 2.74 -13.48
N ALA A 186 -3.53 2.96 -12.66
CA ALA A 186 -4.88 3.25 -13.12
C ALA A 186 -4.96 4.59 -13.89
N VAL A 187 -4.28 5.64 -13.42
CA VAL A 187 -4.18 6.93 -14.12
C VAL A 187 -3.52 6.75 -15.48
N GLY A 188 -2.39 6.03 -15.56
CA GLY A 188 -1.72 5.77 -16.83
C GLY A 188 -2.62 5.02 -17.83
N MET A 189 -3.32 3.98 -17.36
CA MET A 189 -4.26 3.23 -18.20
C MET A 189 -5.46 4.08 -18.65
N ALA A 190 -6.00 4.92 -17.76
CA ALA A 190 -7.13 5.78 -18.10
C ALA A 190 -6.74 6.90 -19.07
N LEU A 191 -5.55 7.50 -18.92
CA LEU A 191 -5.02 8.46 -19.88
C LEU A 191 -4.79 7.79 -21.25
N PHE A 192 -4.27 6.56 -21.27
CA PHE A 192 -4.10 5.80 -22.50
C PHE A 192 -5.43 5.46 -23.19
N GLU A 193 -6.44 5.07 -22.42
CA GLU A 193 -7.79 4.80 -22.94
C GLU A 193 -8.42 6.08 -23.53
N ARG A 194 -8.25 7.22 -22.83
CA ARG A 194 -8.75 8.53 -23.25
C ARG A 194 -8.25 8.96 -24.63
N GLU A 195 -7.04 8.56 -25.03
CA GLU A 195 -6.50 8.84 -26.37
C GLU A 195 -7.27 8.10 -27.48
N ARG A 196 -7.99 7.01 -27.15
CA ARG A 196 -8.81 6.24 -28.08
C ARG A 196 -10.27 6.67 -28.04
N SER A 197 -10.82 6.82 -26.83
CA SER A 197 -12.25 7.13 -26.64
C SER A 197 -12.55 8.62 -26.74
N GLY A 198 -11.55 9.46 -26.51
CA GLY A 198 -11.71 10.90 -26.37
C GLY A 198 -12.34 11.33 -25.05
N LYS A 199 -12.61 10.41 -24.11
CA LYS A 199 -13.37 10.66 -22.87
C LYS A 199 -12.57 10.32 -21.63
N GLY A 200 -12.83 11.06 -20.55
CA GLY A 200 -12.34 10.76 -19.23
C GLY A 200 -13.14 9.63 -18.56
N GLN A 201 -12.76 9.29 -17.33
CA GLN A 201 -13.46 8.30 -16.52
C GLN A 201 -13.20 8.51 -15.02
N GLN A 202 -14.11 7.99 -14.20
CA GLN A 202 -13.92 7.91 -12.76
C GLN A 202 -13.16 6.63 -12.40
N ILE A 203 -12.18 6.76 -11.51
CA ILE A 203 -11.44 5.66 -10.90
C ILE A 203 -11.80 5.64 -9.41
N ASP A 204 -12.22 4.49 -8.91
CA ASP A 204 -12.35 4.23 -7.47
C ASP A 204 -11.20 3.32 -7.01
N CYS A 205 -10.42 3.82 -6.07
CA CYS A 205 -9.36 3.08 -5.41
C CYS A 205 -9.57 3.13 -3.89
N ALA A 206 -9.48 1.97 -3.25
CA ALA A 206 -9.65 1.85 -1.81
C ALA A 206 -8.45 1.20 -1.15
N LEU A 207 -8.08 1.69 0.03
CA LEU A 207 -7.09 1.05 0.90
C LEU A 207 -7.47 -0.41 1.17
N LEU A 208 -8.74 -0.66 1.54
CA LEU A 208 -9.23 -2.02 1.79
C LEU A 208 -9.14 -2.92 0.56
N HIS A 209 -9.53 -2.45 -0.63
CA HIS A 209 -9.45 -3.25 -1.87
C HIS A 209 -8.00 -3.62 -2.21
N THR A 210 -7.09 -2.66 -2.06
CA THR A 210 -5.66 -2.91 -2.29
C THR A 210 -5.10 -3.92 -1.29
N ALA A 211 -5.50 -3.82 -0.02
CA ALA A 211 -5.08 -4.77 1.01
C ALA A 211 -5.57 -6.20 0.71
N LEU A 212 -6.84 -6.35 0.33
CA LEU A 212 -7.40 -7.65 -0.07
C LEU A 212 -6.69 -8.24 -1.29
N TRP A 213 -6.25 -7.39 -2.24
CA TRP A 213 -5.41 -7.83 -3.34
C TRP A 213 -4.02 -8.29 -2.86
N ALA A 214 -3.40 -7.57 -1.92
CA ALA A 214 -2.09 -7.90 -1.38
C ALA A 214 -2.06 -9.27 -0.65
N VAL A 215 -3.19 -9.69 -0.06
CA VAL A 215 -3.36 -11.01 0.56
C VAL A 215 -4.32 -11.93 -0.19
N ALA A 216 -4.50 -11.71 -1.50
CA ALA A 216 -5.47 -12.47 -2.29
C ALA A 216 -5.30 -14.00 -2.23
N PRO A 217 -4.07 -14.58 -2.20
CA PRO A 217 -3.91 -16.02 -2.05
C PRO A 217 -4.56 -16.57 -0.76
N ASP A 218 -4.38 -15.87 0.36
CA ASP A 218 -4.96 -16.27 1.65
C ASP A 218 -6.48 -16.12 1.63
N VAL A 219 -6.99 -15.01 1.07
CA VAL A 219 -8.44 -14.77 0.94
C VAL A 219 -9.09 -15.88 0.10
N VAL A 220 -8.49 -16.26 -1.02
CA VAL A 220 -9.00 -17.32 -1.91
C VAL A 220 -8.95 -18.68 -1.23
N ALA A 221 -7.83 -19.03 -0.57
CA ALA A 221 -7.67 -20.28 0.15
C ALA A 221 -8.69 -20.39 1.30
N SER A 222 -8.78 -19.37 2.15
CA SER A 222 -9.74 -19.29 3.25
C SER A 222 -11.19 -19.35 2.79
N SER A 223 -11.53 -18.71 1.67
CA SER A 223 -12.87 -18.77 1.09
C SER A 223 -13.24 -20.19 0.63
N ARG A 224 -12.29 -20.88 -0.03
CA ARG A 224 -12.45 -22.27 -0.46
C ARG A 224 -12.60 -23.23 0.72
N ASP A 225 -11.71 -23.12 1.69
CA ASP A 225 -11.59 -24.08 2.79
C ASP A 225 -12.53 -23.74 3.96
N LYS A 226 -13.17 -22.57 3.91
CA LYS A 226 -14.02 -22.01 4.99
C LYS A 226 -13.28 -21.97 6.33
N ALA A 227 -11.99 -21.66 6.27
CA ALA A 227 -11.09 -21.57 7.41
C ALA A 227 -10.51 -20.15 7.54
N PRO A 228 -10.14 -19.69 8.74
CA PRO A 228 -9.44 -18.43 8.92
C PRO A 228 -8.16 -18.36 8.09
N MET A 229 -7.74 -17.16 7.68
CA MET A 229 -6.44 -16.98 7.05
C MET A 229 -5.34 -17.42 8.02
N PRO A 230 -4.34 -18.18 7.55
CA PRO A 230 -3.32 -18.72 8.43
C PRO A 230 -2.47 -17.60 9.01
N ARG A 231 -1.95 -17.86 10.20
CA ARG A 231 -0.87 -17.08 10.81
C ARG A 231 0.39 -17.93 10.81
N ASN A 232 1.55 -17.29 10.68
CA ASN A 232 2.81 -18.01 10.69
C ASN A 232 3.02 -18.72 12.04
N ASP A 233 3.37 -20.00 11.99
CA ASP A 233 3.86 -20.80 13.11
C ASP A 233 5.25 -21.34 12.75
N ARG A 234 6.30 -20.68 13.25
CA ARG A 234 7.69 -21.07 12.98
C ARG A 234 7.99 -22.46 13.53
N ALA A 235 7.39 -22.83 14.65
CA ALA A 235 7.60 -24.12 15.30
C ALA A 235 6.95 -25.28 14.51
N ARG A 236 5.94 -24.97 13.69
CA ARG A 236 5.19 -25.93 12.86
C ARG A 236 5.18 -25.57 11.37
N ALA A 237 6.25 -24.93 10.90
CA ALA A 237 6.36 -24.53 9.50
C ALA A 237 6.24 -25.74 8.55
N ALA A 238 5.43 -25.60 7.50
CA ALA A 238 5.21 -26.67 6.51
C ALA A 238 6.48 -27.04 5.71
N ASN A 239 7.50 -26.17 5.71
CA ASN A 239 8.78 -26.45 5.11
C ASN A 239 9.89 -25.79 5.96
N ALA A 240 10.67 -26.59 6.68
CA ALA A 240 11.78 -26.08 7.49
C ALA A 240 12.85 -25.33 6.67
N LEU A 241 12.95 -25.58 5.36
CA LEU A 241 13.86 -24.87 4.45
C LEU A 241 13.23 -23.60 3.85
N PHE A 242 11.97 -23.33 4.17
CA PHE A 242 11.27 -22.06 3.91
C PHE A 242 10.79 -21.50 5.24
N ASN A 243 11.76 -21.12 6.08
CA ASN A 243 11.53 -20.66 7.44
C ASN A 243 12.65 -19.70 7.85
N PHE A 244 12.50 -19.02 8.99
CA PHE A 244 13.52 -18.14 9.53
C PHE A 244 14.15 -18.68 10.81
N TYR A 245 15.45 -18.45 10.96
CA TYR A 245 16.27 -18.94 12.06
C TYR A 245 17.15 -17.81 12.60
N GLU A 246 17.33 -17.79 13.91
CA GLU A 246 18.28 -16.89 14.56
C GLU A 246 19.68 -17.52 14.49
N THR A 247 20.66 -16.74 14.06
CA THR A 247 22.07 -17.11 13.99
C THR A 247 22.75 -16.87 15.33
N LYS A 248 23.93 -17.47 15.52
CA LYS A 248 24.73 -17.32 16.75
C LYS A 248 25.08 -15.87 17.13
N ASP A 249 25.07 -14.94 16.18
CA ASP A 249 25.30 -13.51 16.42
C ASP A 249 24.01 -12.71 16.66
N GLY A 250 22.87 -13.37 16.87
CA GLY A 250 21.58 -12.76 17.20
C GLY A 250 20.89 -12.09 16.01
N LYS A 251 21.31 -12.38 14.78
CA LYS A 251 20.64 -11.93 13.55
C LYS A 251 19.69 -13.01 13.05
N TRP A 252 18.75 -12.63 12.20
CA TRP A 252 17.80 -13.57 11.63
C TRP A 252 18.09 -13.79 10.15
N VAL A 253 18.04 -15.05 9.71
CA VAL A 253 18.16 -15.44 8.31
C VAL A 253 16.86 -16.09 7.84
N GLN A 254 16.34 -15.64 6.69
CA GLN A 254 15.21 -16.27 6.02
C GLN A 254 15.74 -17.27 5.00
N LEU A 255 15.39 -18.55 5.18
CA LEU A 255 15.63 -19.57 4.17
C LEU A 255 14.51 -19.53 3.12
N VAL A 256 14.89 -19.62 1.84
CA VAL A 256 13.96 -19.49 0.69
C VAL A 256 14.14 -20.66 -0.28
N MET A 257 13.93 -21.88 0.21
CA MET A 257 14.02 -23.11 -0.59
C MET A 257 12.63 -23.74 -0.71
N ILE A 258 11.79 -23.12 -1.54
CA ILE A 258 10.37 -23.50 -1.72
C ILE A 258 10.24 -24.97 -2.17
N GLN A 259 11.06 -25.39 -3.13
CA GLN A 259 11.10 -26.76 -3.62
C GLN A 259 11.98 -27.63 -2.70
N SER A 260 11.47 -27.96 -1.52
CA SER A 260 12.21 -28.64 -0.44
C SER A 260 13.07 -29.81 -0.94
N ASP A 261 12.52 -30.73 -1.75
CA ASP A 261 13.24 -31.90 -2.26
C ASP A 261 14.42 -31.55 -3.18
N ARG A 262 14.23 -30.54 -4.04
CA ARG A 262 15.27 -30.08 -4.98
C ARG A 262 16.52 -29.58 -4.23
N PHE A 263 16.32 -28.94 -3.09
CA PHE A 263 17.40 -28.27 -2.36
C PHE A 263 17.96 -29.13 -1.22
N TRP A 264 17.33 -30.25 -0.88
CA TRP A 264 17.61 -31.00 0.36
C TRP A 264 19.08 -31.43 0.50
N THR A 265 19.65 -32.11 -0.49
CA THR A 265 21.04 -32.58 -0.43
C THR A 265 22.05 -31.43 -0.30
N GLY A 266 21.84 -30.34 -1.03
CA GLY A 266 22.71 -29.16 -0.96
C GLY A 266 22.60 -28.46 0.38
N PHE A 267 21.38 -28.36 0.93
CA PHE A 267 21.11 -27.82 2.26
C PHE A 267 21.79 -28.64 3.36
N CYS A 268 21.64 -29.96 3.33
CA CYS A 268 22.28 -30.85 4.31
C CYS A 268 23.80 -30.73 4.29
N ARG A 269 24.40 -30.64 3.09
CA ARG A 269 25.84 -30.42 2.94
C ARG A 269 26.29 -29.08 3.51
N ALA A 270 25.54 -28.01 3.27
CA ALA A 270 25.89 -26.68 3.75
C ALA A 270 25.87 -26.57 5.28
N LEU A 271 25.04 -27.38 5.96
CA LEU A 271 24.92 -27.41 7.42
C LEU A 271 25.67 -28.58 8.08
N GLU A 272 26.46 -29.35 7.32
CA GLU A 272 27.22 -30.51 7.82
C GLU A 272 26.31 -31.55 8.51
N ILE A 273 25.13 -31.80 7.91
CA ILE A 273 24.11 -32.76 8.35
C ILE A 273 23.74 -33.74 7.23
N GLU A 274 24.71 -34.11 6.38
CA GLU A 274 24.52 -34.98 5.21
C GLU A 274 23.89 -36.32 5.54
N HIS A 275 24.14 -36.85 6.75
CA HIS A 275 23.53 -38.09 7.24
C HIS A 275 21.99 -38.05 7.27
N LEU A 276 21.36 -36.87 7.22
CA LEU A 276 19.90 -36.71 7.13
C LEU A 276 19.35 -36.85 5.71
N THR A 277 20.22 -36.86 4.68
CA THR A 277 19.79 -36.97 3.28
C THR A 277 19.00 -38.24 3.04
N ASP A 278 19.46 -39.35 3.61
CA ASP A 278 18.87 -40.68 3.48
C ASP A 278 18.09 -41.12 4.73
N ASP A 279 17.95 -40.26 5.75
CA ASP A 279 17.16 -40.55 6.95
C ASP A 279 15.67 -40.65 6.57
N PRO A 280 14.97 -41.77 6.85
CA PRO A 280 13.57 -41.94 6.51
C PRO A 280 12.64 -40.83 7.03
N ARG A 281 13.02 -40.15 8.12
CA ARG A 281 12.27 -39.02 8.68
C ARG A 281 12.34 -37.75 7.84
N PHE A 282 13.35 -37.64 6.96
CA PHE A 282 13.64 -36.40 6.22
C PHE A 282 13.87 -36.61 4.72
N VAL A 283 13.73 -37.83 4.20
CA VAL A 283 14.03 -38.20 2.81
C VAL A 283 13.15 -37.49 1.76
N SER A 284 11.93 -37.09 2.14
CA SER A 284 10.98 -36.39 1.24
C SER A 284 10.39 -35.15 1.90
N HIS A 285 9.83 -34.25 1.09
CA HIS A 285 9.14 -33.05 1.60
C HIS A 285 8.08 -33.42 2.63
N VAL A 286 7.23 -34.42 2.33
CA VAL A 286 6.17 -34.88 3.23
C VAL A 286 6.76 -35.37 4.55
N ALA A 287 7.80 -36.21 4.51
CA ALA A 287 8.45 -36.72 5.71
C ALA A 287 9.05 -35.57 6.55
N ARG A 288 9.69 -34.58 5.90
CA ARG A 288 10.22 -33.39 6.56
C ARG A 288 9.12 -32.53 7.19
N THR A 289 7.95 -32.43 6.57
CA THR A 289 6.80 -31.73 7.13
C THR A 289 6.27 -32.43 8.38
N GLU A 290 6.06 -33.76 8.32
CA GLU A 290 5.62 -34.58 9.45
C GLU A 290 6.61 -34.52 10.62
N ASN A 291 7.91 -34.44 10.32
CA ASN A 291 8.99 -34.33 11.29
C ASN A 291 9.50 -32.89 11.47
N GLY A 292 8.70 -31.88 11.08
CA GLY A 292 9.11 -30.49 10.98
C GLY A 292 9.68 -29.91 12.28
N ALA A 293 9.05 -30.19 13.42
CA ALA A 293 9.53 -29.74 14.72
C ALA A 293 10.88 -30.36 15.12
N ALA A 294 11.16 -31.59 14.70
CA ALA A 294 12.45 -32.23 14.94
C ALA A 294 13.53 -31.64 14.02
N LEU A 295 13.20 -31.47 12.72
CA LEU A 295 14.11 -30.86 11.76
C LEU A 295 14.45 -29.42 12.14
N LEU A 296 13.46 -28.64 12.58
CA LEU A 296 13.65 -27.26 13.05
C LEU A 296 14.71 -27.18 14.15
N ARG A 297 14.67 -28.07 15.15
CA ARG A 297 15.67 -28.10 16.23
C ARG A 297 17.07 -28.39 15.68
N ILE A 298 17.21 -29.41 14.83
CA ILE A 298 18.50 -29.76 14.23
C ILE A 298 19.07 -28.59 13.43
N VAL A 299 18.25 -27.91 12.64
CA VAL A 299 18.67 -26.75 11.85
C VAL A 299 19.03 -25.57 12.76
N THR A 300 18.25 -25.33 13.81
CA THR A 300 18.51 -24.25 14.80
C THR A 300 19.85 -24.47 15.50
N ASP A 301 20.23 -25.70 15.80
CA ASP A 301 21.53 -26.01 16.44
C ASP A 301 22.74 -25.77 15.52
N ARG A 302 22.51 -25.66 14.20
CA ARG A 302 23.56 -25.52 13.18
C ARG A 302 23.75 -24.10 12.65
N ILE A 303 22.71 -23.28 12.65
CA ILE A 303 22.71 -21.87 12.21
C ILE A 303 23.21 -20.95 13.35
#